data_AF-A0A970NAJ1-F1
#
_entry.id   AF-A0A970NAJ1-F1
#
_cell.length_a   1.000
_cell.length_b   1.000
_cell.length_c   1.000
_cell.angle_alpha   90.00
_cell.angle_beta   90.00
_cell.angle_gamma   90.00
#
_symmetry.space_group_name_H-M   'P 1'
#
loop_
_entity.id
_entity.type
_entity.pdbx_description
1 polymer ?
#
loop_
_entity_poly.entity_id
_entity_poly.type
_entity_poly.pdbx_seq_one_letter_code
_entity_poly.pdbx_strand_id
1 'polypeptide(L)'
;PGIKRIRFFMTFGESYLTHLKCLENVGMTSIEPIEFNGQEIIPLQFLKAVLPDPASLGPRTKGKTNIGCIFTGIKDGKEKTYYLYNICDHEEAYKEVGSQAVSYTTGVPAMIGAMMVVTGQWQKPGVFNVEEFDPDPFMEALNKWGLPWRENFDPKLVD
;
A
#
# COMPACT_ATOMS: atom_id res chain seq x y z
N PRO A 1 -7.55 7.00 22.57
CA PRO A 1 -8.98 6.64 22.69
C PRO A 1 -9.89 7.87 22.46
N GLY A 2 -10.97 7.76 21.67
CA GLY A 2 -11.84 8.90 21.32
C GLY A 2 -12.03 9.16 19.82
N ILE A 3 -11.62 8.23 18.95
CA ILE A 3 -11.90 8.29 17.51
C ILE A 3 -13.41 8.21 17.27
N LYS A 4 -13.92 9.09 16.40
CA LYS A 4 -15.34 9.11 15.99
C LYS A 4 -15.59 8.44 14.64
N ARG A 5 -14.62 8.47 13.72
CA ARG A 5 -14.73 7.95 12.35
C ARG A 5 -13.35 7.65 11.77
N ILE A 6 -13.24 6.54 11.04
CA ILE A 6 -12.09 6.17 10.21
C ILE A 6 -12.62 5.81 8.81
N ARG A 7 -11.93 6.26 7.75
CA ARG A 7 -12.24 5.94 6.35
C ARG A 7 -10.93 5.55 5.64
N PHE A 8 -11.02 4.67 4.65
CA PHE A 8 -9.92 4.31 3.76
C PHE A 8 -10.34 4.58 2.32
N PHE A 9 -9.47 5.25 1.58
CA PHE A 9 -9.67 5.57 0.18
C PHE A 9 -8.50 5.06 -0.65
N MET A 10 -8.79 4.60 -1.87
CA MET A 10 -7.80 4.12 -2.82
C MET A 10 -8.12 4.70 -4.20
N THR A 11 -7.09 5.09 -4.93
CA THR A 11 -7.24 5.66 -6.27
C THR A 11 -7.44 4.56 -7.31
N PHE A 12 -8.46 4.70 -8.14
CA PHE A 12 -8.67 3.86 -9.32
C PHE A 12 -8.87 4.74 -10.55
N GLY A 13 -8.06 4.53 -11.59
CA GLY A 13 -8.24 5.22 -12.86
C GLY A 13 -9.42 4.63 -13.64
N GLU A 14 -10.13 5.47 -14.39
CA GLU A 14 -11.30 5.04 -15.17
C GLU A 14 -10.96 3.92 -16.16
N SER A 15 -9.79 4.01 -16.80
CA SER A 15 -9.31 2.95 -17.70
C SER A 15 -9.17 1.62 -16.98
N TYR A 16 -8.63 1.59 -15.76
CA TYR A 16 -8.50 0.37 -14.96
C TYR A 16 -9.86 -0.24 -14.63
N LEU A 17 -10.81 0.58 -14.19
CA LEU A 17 -12.18 0.14 -13.89
C LEU A 17 -12.87 -0.43 -15.13
N THR A 18 -12.71 0.23 -16.28
CA THR A 18 -13.27 -0.22 -17.56
C THR A 18 -12.71 -1.58 -17.95
N HIS A 19 -11.39 -1.79 -17.87
CA HIS A 19 -10.77 -3.07 -18.22
C HIS A 19 -11.22 -4.19 -17.28
N LEU A 20 -11.29 -3.94 -15.97
CA LEU A 20 -11.84 -4.91 -15.02
C LEU A 20 -13.28 -5.26 -15.36
N LYS A 21 -14.11 -4.27 -15.67
CA LYS A 21 -15.52 -4.51 -16.01
C LYS A 21 -15.66 -5.31 -17.31
N CYS A 22 -14.82 -5.04 -18.30
CA CYS A 22 -14.76 -5.84 -19.52
C CYS A 22 -14.42 -7.30 -19.23
N LEU A 23 -13.35 -7.56 -18.45
CA LEU A 23 -12.92 -8.91 -18.08
C LEU A 23 -13.99 -9.67 -17.28
N GLU A 24 -14.67 -8.98 -16.35
CA GLU A 24 -15.79 -9.52 -15.60
C GLU A 24 -16.96 -9.88 -16.51
N ASN A 25 -17.37 -8.96 -17.40
CA ASN A 25 -18.53 -9.16 -18.29
C ASN A 25 -18.37 -10.35 -19.24
N VAL A 26 -17.13 -10.68 -19.62
CA VAL A 26 -16.85 -11.86 -20.46
C VAL A 26 -16.49 -13.11 -19.65
N GLY A 27 -16.63 -13.07 -18.32
CA GLY A 27 -16.44 -14.22 -17.43
C GLY A 27 -14.98 -14.59 -17.13
N MET A 28 -14.01 -13.78 -17.56
CA MET A 28 -12.57 -14.09 -17.40
C MET A 28 -12.09 -13.99 -15.94
N THR A 29 -12.88 -13.38 -15.06
CA THR A 29 -12.61 -13.33 -13.62
C THR A 29 -13.27 -14.48 -12.84
N SER A 30 -14.00 -15.38 -13.51
CA SER A 30 -14.68 -16.51 -12.87
C SER A 30 -13.70 -17.52 -12.27
N ILE A 31 -14.09 -18.08 -11.13
CA ILE A 31 -13.41 -19.21 -10.47
C ILE A 31 -14.07 -20.56 -10.81
N GLU A 32 -15.24 -20.54 -11.43
CA GLU A 32 -15.96 -21.75 -11.82
C GLU A 32 -15.31 -22.36 -13.06
N PRO A 33 -15.02 -23.68 -13.06
CA PRO A 33 -14.47 -24.36 -14.22
C PRO A 33 -15.42 -24.35 -15.43
N ILE A 34 -14.84 -24.28 -16.63
CA ILE A 34 -15.55 -24.50 -17.90
C ILE A 34 -14.85 -25.59 -18.71
N GLU A 35 -15.61 -26.37 -19.47
CA GLU A 35 -15.03 -27.35 -20.41
C GLU A 35 -14.56 -26.63 -21.68
N PHE A 36 -13.30 -26.84 -22.06
CA PHE A 36 -12.75 -26.37 -23.32
C PHE A 36 -11.82 -27.43 -23.90
N ASN A 37 -12.20 -28.00 -25.05
CA ASN A 37 -11.47 -29.08 -25.72
C ASN A 37 -11.22 -30.31 -24.81
N GLY A 38 -12.20 -30.72 -24.02
CA GLY A 38 -12.08 -31.88 -23.12
C GLY A 38 -11.23 -31.64 -21.86
N GLN A 39 -10.87 -30.38 -21.56
CA GLN A 39 -10.20 -29.99 -20.32
C GLN A 39 -11.05 -28.99 -19.54
N GLU A 40 -11.05 -29.13 -18.22
CA GLU A 40 -11.64 -28.13 -17.33
C GLU A 40 -10.63 -26.99 -17.10
N ILE A 41 -11.04 -25.76 -17.42
CA ILE A 41 -10.23 -24.55 -17.26
C ILE A 41 -10.94 -23.59 -16.33
N ILE A 42 -10.23 -23.04 -15.35
CA ILE A 42 -10.72 -21.93 -14.53
C ILE A 42 -10.32 -20.62 -15.21
N PRO A 43 -11.27 -19.78 -15.68
CA PRO A 43 -10.96 -18.58 -16.45
C PRO A 43 -9.99 -17.63 -15.76
N LEU A 44 -10.13 -17.41 -14.44
CA LEU A 44 -9.23 -16.55 -13.68
C LEU A 44 -7.77 -17.05 -13.66
N GLN A 45 -7.57 -18.37 -13.61
CA GLN A 45 -6.22 -18.95 -13.65
C GLN A 45 -5.60 -18.78 -15.03
N PHE A 46 -6.40 -18.97 -16.09
CA PHE A 46 -5.96 -18.71 -17.46
C PHE A 46 -5.66 -17.22 -17.68
N LEU A 47 -6.50 -16.32 -17.18
CA LEU A 47 -6.28 -14.87 -17.22
C LEU A 47 -4.93 -14.51 -16.57
N LYS A 48 -4.63 -15.07 -15.39
CA LYS A 48 -3.34 -14.88 -14.72
C LYS A 48 -2.16 -15.30 -15.60
N ALA A 49 -2.29 -16.37 -16.37
CA ALA A 49 -1.22 -16.87 -17.25
C ALA A 49 -0.97 -15.99 -18.49
N VAL A 50 -2.00 -15.29 -18.98
CA VAL A 50 -1.86 -14.38 -20.15
C VAL A 50 -1.49 -12.95 -19.78
N LEU A 51 -1.73 -12.54 -18.53
CA LEU A 51 -1.29 -11.25 -18.02
C LEU A 51 0.24 -11.20 -17.94
N PRO A 52 0.86 -10.03 -18.16
CA PRO A 52 2.30 -9.89 -18.01
C PRO A 52 2.73 -10.22 -16.58
N ASP A 53 3.89 -10.85 -16.42
CA ASP A 53 4.46 -11.14 -15.11
C ASP A 53 4.59 -9.83 -14.30
N PRO A 54 3.96 -9.71 -13.12
CA PRO A 54 4.06 -8.53 -12.27
C PRO A 54 5.49 -8.09 -11.98
N ALA A 55 6.45 -9.02 -11.89
CA ALA A 55 7.86 -8.69 -11.68
C ALA A 55 8.50 -8.01 -12.90
N SER A 56 8.01 -8.32 -14.10
CA SER A 56 8.49 -7.71 -15.36
C SER A 56 7.97 -6.28 -15.59
N LEU A 57 7.04 -5.79 -14.76
CA LEU A 57 6.45 -4.46 -14.89
C LEU A 57 7.33 -3.35 -14.32
N GLY A 58 8.26 -3.68 -13.42
CA GLY A 58 9.15 -2.72 -12.76
C GLY A 58 9.81 -1.70 -13.71
N PRO A 59 10.53 -2.13 -14.77
CA PRO A 59 11.19 -1.22 -15.71
C PRO A 59 10.24 -0.33 -16.52
N ARG A 60 8.97 -0.73 -16.66
CA ARG A 60 7.97 -0.02 -17.49
C ARG A 60 7.11 0.93 -16.67
N THR A 61 7.04 0.72 -15.36
CA THR A 61 6.17 1.46 -14.46
C THR A 61 6.80 2.83 -14.16
N LYS A 62 6.04 3.88 -14.43
CA LYS A 62 6.45 5.27 -14.14
C LYS A 62 5.45 5.94 -13.22
N GLY A 63 5.90 7.00 -12.57
CA GLY A 63 5.08 7.81 -11.68
C GLY A 63 5.38 7.56 -10.22
N LYS A 64 4.47 8.02 -9.36
CA LYS A 64 4.67 8.06 -7.91
C LYS A 64 3.45 7.53 -7.19
N THR A 65 3.70 6.89 -6.05
CA THR A 65 2.68 6.58 -5.06
C THR A 65 2.63 7.70 -4.02
N ASN A 66 1.46 7.93 -3.42
CA ASN A 66 1.29 8.80 -2.28
C ASN A 66 0.35 8.09 -1.30
N ILE A 67 0.88 7.75 -0.12
CA ILE A 67 0.13 7.05 0.92
C ILE A 67 0.27 7.86 2.20
N GLY A 68 -0.83 8.13 2.87
CA GLY A 68 -0.84 8.93 4.09
C GLY A 68 -2.16 8.89 4.81
N CYS A 69 -2.22 9.62 5.92
CA CYS A 69 -3.39 9.70 6.79
C CYS A 69 -3.68 11.15 7.13
N ILE A 70 -4.92 11.59 6.88
CA ILE A 70 -5.44 12.89 7.32
C ILE A 70 -6.13 12.67 8.66
N PHE A 71 -5.67 13.38 9.67
CA PHE A 71 -6.17 13.33 11.03
C PHE A 71 -6.87 14.65 11.36
N THR A 72 -8.06 14.57 11.94
CA THR A 72 -8.75 15.73 12.52
C THR A 72 -9.03 15.44 13.99
N GLY A 73 -8.62 16.35 14.87
CA GLY A 73 -8.74 16.19 16.31
C GLY A 73 -8.65 17.51 17.05
N ILE A 74 -8.57 17.44 18.38
CA ILE A 74 -8.44 18.62 19.26
C ILE A 74 -7.06 18.60 19.90
N LYS A 75 -6.34 19.72 19.79
CA LYS A 75 -5.06 19.95 20.50
C LYS A 75 -5.11 21.34 21.14
N ASP A 76 -4.81 21.41 22.43
CA ASP A 76 -4.86 22.65 23.22
C ASP A 76 -6.23 23.36 23.15
N GLY A 77 -7.31 22.57 23.16
CA GLY A 77 -8.70 23.07 23.09
C GLY A 77 -9.16 23.56 21.71
N LYS A 78 -8.31 23.48 20.67
CA LYS A 78 -8.64 23.90 19.30
C LYS A 78 -8.67 22.72 18.35
N GLU A 79 -9.59 22.75 17.40
CA GLU A 79 -9.60 21.80 16.29
C GLU A 79 -8.34 21.98 15.43
N LYS A 80 -7.73 20.86 15.04
CA LYS A 80 -6.58 20.81 14.14
C LYS A 80 -6.76 19.68 13.13
N THR A 81 -6.34 19.96 11.90
CA THR A 81 -6.23 18.97 10.83
C THR A 81 -4.77 18.82 10.45
N TYR A 82 -4.33 17.59 10.24
CA TYR A 82 -2.93 17.24 10.01
C TYR A 82 -2.85 16.09 9.00
N TYR A 83 -1.92 16.16 8.05
CA TYR A 83 -1.68 15.12 7.06
C TYR A 83 -0.24 14.64 7.14
N LEU A 84 -0.06 13.35 7.41
CA LEU A 84 1.23 12.66 7.37
C LEU A 84 1.24 11.71 6.18
N TYR A 85 2.26 11.79 5.34
CA TYR A 85 2.30 10.99 4.11
C TYR A 85 3.71 10.73 3.61
N ASN A 86 3.85 9.69 2.79
CA ASN A 86 5.05 9.38 2.03
C ASN A 86 4.76 9.48 0.52
N ILE A 87 5.74 9.95 -0.24
CA ILE A 87 5.75 9.86 -1.70
C ILE A 87 6.90 8.95 -2.11
N CYS A 88 6.60 7.86 -2.81
CA CYS A 88 7.60 6.93 -3.31
C CYS A 88 7.54 6.85 -4.84
N ASP A 89 8.70 6.97 -5.49
CA ASP A 89 8.84 6.97 -6.94
C ASP A 89 9.13 5.56 -7.46
N HIS A 90 8.41 5.13 -8.50
CA HIS A 90 8.56 3.79 -9.06
C HIS A 90 9.94 3.56 -9.69
N GLU A 91 10.52 4.56 -10.34
CA GLU A 91 11.78 4.44 -11.06
C GLU A 91 12.95 4.40 -10.06
N GLU A 92 12.88 5.16 -8.97
CA GLU A 92 13.90 5.12 -7.91
C GLU A 92 13.86 3.80 -7.11
N ALA A 93 12.66 3.33 -6.74
CA ALA A 93 12.52 2.01 -6.09
C ALA A 93 13.06 0.87 -6.97
N TYR A 94 12.81 0.94 -8.28
CA TYR A 94 13.31 -0.08 -9.21
C TYR A 94 14.83 -0.02 -9.38
N LYS A 95 15.43 1.18 -9.41
CA LYS A 95 16.90 1.34 -9.47
C LYS A 95 17.59 0.79 -8.22
N GLU A 96 16.99 0.95 -7.05
CA GLU A 96 17.61 0.53 -5.79
C GLU A 96 17.53 -0.99 -5.57
N VAL A 97 16.33 -1.57 -5.69
CA VAL A 97 16.07 -2.97 -5.30
C VAL A 97 15.39 -3.81 -6.38
N GLY A 98 15.22 -3.29 -7.60
CA GLY A 98 14.63 -4.02 -8.72
C GLY A 98 13.12 -4.25 -8.59
N SER A 99 12.42 -3.46 -7.76
CA SER A 99 10.97 -3.60 -7.54
C SER A 99 10.22 -2.27 -7.69
N GLN A 100 8.94 -2.35 -8.03
CA GLN A 100 8.05 -1.19 -8.08
C GLN A 100 7.78 -0.61 -6.69
N ALA A 101 7.41 0.69 -6.64
CA ALA A 101 7.11 1.40 -5.40
C ALA A 101 6.07 0.70 -4.49
N VAL A 102 5.11 -0.06 -5.05
CA VAL A 102 4.12 -0.81 -4.25
C VAL A 102 4.78 -1.90 -3.39
N SER A 103 5.69 -2.66 -3.98
CA SER A 103 6.45 -3.68 -3.25
C SER A 103 7.41 -3.03 -2.27
N TYR A 104 8.04 -1.93 -2.68
CA TYR A 104 8.99 -1.17 -1.87
C TYR A 104 8.35 -0.59 -0.60
N THR A 105 7.19 0.08 -0.72
CA THR A 105 6.46 0.69 0.40
C THR A 105 5.91 -0.34 1.39
N THR A 106 5.82 -1.61 1.00
CA THR A 106 5.45 -2.71 1.91
C THR A 106 6.68 -3.39 2.51
N GLY A 107 7.72 -3.62 1.70
CA GLY A 107 8.93 -4.33 2.09
C GLY A 107 9.78 -3.58 3.10
N VAL A 108 9.95 -2.27 2.94
CA VAL A 108 10.74 -1.45 3.87
C VAL A 108 10.11 -1.44 5.28
N PRO A 109 8.81 -1.16 5.47
CA PRO A 109 8.17 -1.27 6.78
C PRO A 109 8.26 -2.67 7.40
N ALA A 110 8.16 -3.73 6.59
CA ALA A 110 8.32 -5.10 7.08
C ALA A 110 9.72 -5.35 7.64
N MET A 111 10.76 -4.89 6.92
CA MET A 111 12.15 -4.95 7.39
C MET A 111 12.35 -4.13 8.67
N ILE A 112 11.82 -2.90 8.73
CA ILE A 112 11.93 -2.05 9.92
C ILE A 112 11.22 -2.69 11.11
N GLY A 113 10.01 -3.22 10.93
CA GLY A 113 9.28 -3.92 12.00
C GLY A 113 10.06 -5.10 12.56
N ALA A 114 10.65 -5.92 11.68
CA ALA A 114 11.55 -7.01 12.09
C ALA A 114 12.78 -6.49 12.84
N MET A 115 13.40 -5.40 12.36
CA MET A 115 14.53 -4.73 13.02
C MET A 115 14.14 -4.24 14.43
N MET A 116 12.95 -3.67 14.62
CA MET A 116 12.48 -3.22 15.95
C MET A 116 12.34 -4.37 16.93
N VAL A 117 11.86 -5.53 16.47
CA VAL A 117 11.75 -6.74 17.31
C VAL A 117 13.13 -7.30 17.66
N VAL A 118 14.02 -7.44 16.67
CA VAL A 118 15.37 -8.01 16.87
C VAL A 118 16.24 -7.13 17.76
N THR A 119 16.10 -5.81 17.68
CA THR A 119 16.84 -4.85 18.52
C THR A 119 16.23 -4.65 19.92
N GLY A 120 15.10 -5.30 20.22
CA GLY A 120 14.43 -5.20 21.52
C GLY A 120 13.51 -3.99 21.68
N GLN A 121 13.49 -3.05 20.72
CA GLN A 121 12.70 -1.82 20.81
C GLN A 121 11.19 -2.09 20.84
N TRP A 122 10.73 -3.09 20.10
CA TRP A 122 9.33 -3.54 20.10
C TRP A 122 9.18 -4.96 20.70
N GLN A 123 9.99 -5.30 21.70
CA GLN A 123 9.92 -6.62 22.33
C GLN A 123 8.94 -6.63 23.52
N LYS A 124 7.79 -7.28 23.34
CA LYS A 124 6.76 -7.45 24.37
C LYS A 124 6.07 -8.81 24.22
N PRO A 125 5.74 -9.54 25.31
CA PRO A 125 5.02 -10.80 25.21
C PRO A 125 3.56 -10.57 24.81
N GLY A 126 3.10 -11.23 23.74
CA GLY A 126 1.72 -11.13 23.26
C GLY A 126 1.64 -10.93 21.74
N VAL A 127 0.46 -10.55 21.27
CA VAL A 127 0.18 -10.15 19.88
C VAL A 127 -0.21 -8.68 19.91
N PHE A 128 0.39 -7.89 19.03
CA PHE A 128 0.25 -6.43 19.04
C PHE A 128 0.13 -5.90 17.62
N ASN A 129 -0.62 -4.81 17.47
CA ASN A 129 -0.59 -3.97 16.29
C ASN A 129 0.47 -2.87 16.43
N VAL A 130 0.83 -2.25 15.31
CA VAL A 130 1.91 -1.25 15.24
C VAL A 130 1.62 0.00 16.09
N GLU A 131 0.36 0.41 16.19
CA GLU A 131 -0.07 1.58 16.98
C GLU A 131 0.00 1.37 18.50
N GLU A 132 0.30 0.15 18.96
CA GLU A 132 0.47 -0.18 20.38
C GLU A 132 1.91 0.00 20.87
N PHE A 133 2.85 0.29 19.96
CA PHE A 133 4.26 0.55 20.27
C PHE A 133 4.59 2.04 20.16
N ASP A 134 5.76 2.41 20.70
CA ASP A 134 6.35 3.73 20.48
C ASP A 134 6.66 3.92 18.98
N PRO A 135 6.04 4.90 18.31
CA PRO A 135 6.25 5.12 16.87
C PRO A 135 7.58 5.79 16.55
N ASP A 136 8.20 6.51 17.49
CA ASP A 136 9.36 7.37 17.23
C ASP A 136 10.53 6.64 16.53
N PRO A 137 11.04 5.49 17.03
CA PRO A 137 12.14 4.79 16.38
C PRO A 137 11.77 4.24 14.99
N PHE A 138 10.49 3.89 14.78
CA PHE A 138 9.99 3.45 13.47
C PHE A 138 9.96 4.59 12.46
N MET A 139 9.50 5.77 12.90
CA MET A 139 9.42 6.97 12.09
C MET A 139 10.82 7.49 11.69
N GLU A 140 11.81 7.39 12.58
CA GLU A 140 13.21 7.67 12.26
C GLU A 140 13.77 6.67 11.24
N ALA A 141 13.49 5.38 11.43
CA ALA A 141 13.93 4.32 10.53
C ALA A 141 13.32 4.47 9.12
N LEU A 142 12.06 4.88 9.00
CA LEU A 142 11.44 5.16 7.69
C LEU A 142 12.22 6.21 6.89
N ASN A 143 12.62 7.32 7.55
CA ASN A 143 13.44 8.36 6.91
C ASN A 143 14.81 7.82 6.48
N LYS A 144 15.42 6.96 7.31
CA LYS A 144 16.74 6.38 7.04
C LYS A 144 16.72 5.36 5.90
N TRP A 145 15.68 4.54 5.81
CA TRP A 145 15.61 3.36 4.94
C TRP A 145 14.75 3.57 3.69
N GLY A 146 14.65 4.81 3.21
CA GLY A 146 14.14 5.10 1.86
C GLY A 146 12.67 5.47 1.77
N LEU A 147 11.96 5.59 2.89
CA LEU A 147 10.57 6.06 2.95
C LEU A 147 10.41 7.35 3.77
N PRO A 148 11.05 8.46 3.36
CA PRO A 148 10.92 9.71 4.08
C PRO A 148 9.47 10.18 4.07
N TRP A 149 8.95 10.50 5.25
CA TRP A 149 7.59 11.02 5.42
C TRP A 149 7.59 12.54 5.45
N ARG A 150 6.43 13.12 5.21
CA ARG A 150 6.18 14.56 5.14
C ARG A 150 4.92 14.91 5.89
N GLU A 151 4.91 16.14 6.39
CA GLU A 151 3.80 16.68 7.16
C GLU A 151 3.16 17.84 6.42
N ASN A 152 1.84 17.97 6.55
CA ASN A 152 1.10 19.17 6.19
C ASN A 152 0.10 19.50 7.31
N PHE A 153 0.22 20.71 7.86
CA PHE A 153 -0.59 21.20 8.98
C PHE A 153 -1.84 21.99 8.52
N ASP A 154 -2.02 22.16 7.21
CA ASP A 154 -3.22 22.71 6.58
C ASP A 154 -3.58 21.92 5.31
N PRO A 155 -3.92 20.63 5.44
CA PRO A 155 -4.21 19.79 4.28
C PRO A 155 -5.62 20.04 3.74
N LYS A 156 -5.76 19.90 2.42
CA LYS A 156 -7.08 19.78 1.79
C LYS A 156 -7.69 18.44 2.18
N LEU A 157 -8.94 18.46 2.61
CA LEU A 157 -9.69 17.25 2.95
C LEU A 157 -10.07 16.47 1.68
N VAL A 158 -10.21 15.16 1.85
CA VAL A 158 -10.79 14.28 0.84
C VAL A 158 -12.28 14.19 1.14
N ASP A 159 -13.09 14.72 0.22
CA ASP A 159 -14.55 14.65 0.27
C ASP A 159 -15.02 13.20 0.11
#